data_AF-A0A8I1P5V5-F1
#
_entry.id   AF-A0A8I1P5V5-F1
#
_cell.length_a   1.000
_cell.length_b   1.000
_cell.length_c   1.000
_cell.angle_alpha   90.00
_cell.angle_beta   90.00
_cell.angle_gamma   90.00
#
_symmetry.space_group_name_H-M   'P 1'
#
loop_
_entity.id
_entity.type
_entity.pdbx_description
1 polymer ?
#
loop_
_entity_poly.entity_id
_entity_poly.type
_entity_poly.pdbx_seq_one_letter_code
_entity_poly.pdbx_strand_id
1 'polypeptide(L)'
;MATEKNVAMYARTACEYRGSLHNVHEQIEDLRRYCAEQGRVVVTAYSDAGVAGDGEQPALRQMIEAASAESKPFDAVVVQNLDRFSRDKRTAFLIDAKLFDLGIDVVLVSVNDMFPAELQRDPLWQELRRLRAQLVRDA
;
A
#
# COMPACT_ATOMS: atom_id res chain seq x y z
N MET A 1 -0.59 9.32 23.83
CA MET A 1 -1.78 8.76 23.13
C MET A 1 -1.33 8.42 21.73
N ALA A 2 -1.54 7.20 21.25
CA ALA A 2 -1.19 6.86 19.87
C ALA A 2 -2.11 7.68 18.95
N THR A 3 -1.54 8.54 18.13
CA THR A 3 -2.28 9.33 17.14
C THR A 3 -2.98 8.39 16.18
N GLU A 4 -4.30 8.57 15.99
CA GLU A 4 -5.05 7.90 14.94
C GLU A 4 -4.37 8.22 13.60
N LYS A 5 -3.91 7.18 12.88
CA LYS A 5 -3.26 7.38 11.59
C LYS A 5 -4.32 7.50 10.50
N ASN A 6 -4.24 8.59 9.74
CA ASN A 6 -4.99 8.75 8.51
C ASN A 6 -4.32 7.90 7.44
N VAL A 7 -5.09 7.03 6.79
CA VAL A 7 -4.56 6.10 5.79
C VAL A 7 -5.30 6.20 4.48
N ALA A 8 -4.54 6.17 3.39
CA ALA A 8 -5.06 5.82 2.08
C ALA A 8 -4.98 4.31 1.87
N MET A 9 -5.84 3.78 1.00
CA MET A 9 -5.75 2.41 0.52
C MET A 9 -5.47 2.39 -0.97
N TYR A 10 -4.72 1.39 -1.44
CA TYR A 10 -4.53 1.17 -2.87
C TYR A 10 -4.77 -0.30 -3.26
N ALA A 11 -5.62 -0.49 -4.27
CA ALA A 11 -5.94 -1.79 -4.85
C ALA A 11 -5.78 -1.78 -6.37
N ARG A 12 -5.35 -2.91 -6.92
CA ARG A 12 -5.20 -3.08 -8.37
C ARG A 12 -5.64 -4.48 -8.80
N THR A 13 -6.29 -4.57 -9.95
CA THR A 13 -6.47 -5.84 -10.66
C THR A 13 -6.10 -5.70 -12.13
N ALA A 14 -5.44 -6.72 -12.66
CA ALA A 14 -5.18 -6.83 -14.10
C ALA A 14 -6.41 -7.30 -14.89
N CYS A 15 -7.45 -7.79 -14.21
CA CYS A 15 -8.64 -8.32 -14.84
C CYS A 15 -9.89 -7.86 -14.08
N GLU A 16 -10.76 -7.13 -14.76
CA GLU A 16 -12.05 -6.68 -14.23
C GLU A 16 -13.15 -7.26 -15.11
N TYR A 17 -13.81 -8.33 -14.63
CA TYR A 17 -15.05 -8.83 -15.20
C TYR A 17 -15.98 -9.29 -14.08
N ARG A 18 -17.29 -9.26 -14.33
CA ARG A 18 -18.29 -9.68 -13.35
C ARG A 18 -18.10 -11.16 -13.01
N GLY A 19 -17.72 -11.45 -11.77
CA GLY A 19 -17.47 -12.81 -11.27
C GLY A 19 -15.99 -13.20 -11.15
N SER A 20 -15.05 -12.28 -11.42
CA SER A 20 -13.65 -12.52 -11.06
C SER A 20 -13.48 -12.56 -9.54
N LEU A 21 -12.79 -13.61 -9.06
CA LEU A 21 -12.33 -13.68 -7.68
C LEU A 21 -11.35 -12.52 -7.42
N HIS A 22 -11.53 -11.80 -6.32
CA HIS A 22 -10.67 -10.69 -5.88
C HIS A 22 -10.63 -9.50 -6.83
N ASN A 23 -11.82 -9.08 -7.29
CA ASN A 23 -11.96 -7.78 -7.98
C ASN A 23 -11.56 -6.61 -7.06
N VAL A 24 -11.41 -5.41 -7.62
CA VAL A 24 -10.96 -4.22 -6.87
C VAL A 24 -11.85 -3.92 -5.68
N HIS A 25 -13.17 -4.05 -5.82
CA HIS A 25 -14.11 -3.76 -4.75
C HIS A 25 -13.89 -4.69 -3.55
N GLU A 26 -13.79 -6.00 -3.79
CA GLU A 26 -13.47 -6.99 -2.75
C GLU A 26 -12.14 -6.69 -2.06
N GLN A 27 -11.10 -6.35 -2.84
CA GLN A 27 -9.81 -5.97 -2.27
C GLN A 27 -9.92 -4.73 -1.37
N ILE A 28 -10.66 -3.70 -1.80
CA ILE A 28 -10.87 -2.50 -0.98
C ILE A 28 -11.64 -2.82 0.31
N GLU A 29 -12.65 -3.70 0.27
CA GLU A 29 -13.36 -4.14 1.47
C GLU A 29 -12.46 -4.91 2.44
N ASP A 30 -11.58 -5.77 1.93
CA ASP A 30 -10.57 -6.46 2.74
C ASP A 30 -9.63 -5.46 3.43
N LEU A 31 -9.13 -4.47 2.69
CA LEU A 31 -8.27 -3.41 3.23
C LEU A 31 -9.02 -2.55 4.26
N ARG A 32 -10.29 -2.22 4.02
CA ARG A 32 -11.13 -1.47 4.98
C ARG A 32 -11.29 -2.22 6.29
N ARG A 33 -11.56 -3.52 6.21
CA ARG A 33 -11.69 -4.39 7.39
C ARG A 33 -10.40 -4.43 8.18
N TYR A 34 -9.28 -4.64 7.49
CA TYR A 34 -7.96 -4.58 8.12
C TYR A 34 -7.73 -3.22 8.81
N CYS A 35 -8.01 -2.11 8.15
CA CYS A 35 -7.85 -0.77 8.75
C CYS A 35 -8.72 -0.59 10.00
N ALA A 36 -9.98 -1.05 9.97
CA ALA A 36 -10.89 -0.97 11.10
C ALA A 36 -10.40 -1.81 12.29
N GLU A 37 -9.92 -3.04 12.05
CA GLU A 37 -9.34 -3.90 13.09
C GLU A 37 -8.07 -3.30 13.72
N GLN A 38 -7.31 -2.52 12.95
CA GLN A 38 -6.11 -1.83 13.40
C GLN A 38 -6.37 -0.42 13.96
N GLY A 39 -7.63 0.02 14.08
CA GLY A 39 -7.99 1.35 14.59
C GLY A 39 -7.47 2.51 13.72
N ARG A 40 -7.38 2.31 12.40
CA ARG A 40 -6.89 3.30 11.44
C ARG A 40 -8.06 4.04 10.78
N VAL A 41 -7.88 5.33 10.51
CA VAL A 41 -8.90 6.16 9.85
C VAL A 41 -8.64 6.16 8.35
N VAL A 42 -9.54 5.52 7.59
CA VAL A 42 -9.46 5.51 6.12
C VAL A 42 -9.97 6.84 5.58
N VAL A 43 -9.08 7.65 4.97
CA VAL A 43 -9.45 8.96 4.40
C VAL A 43 -9.76 8.90 2.91
N THR A 44 -9.18 7.94 2.19
CA THR A 44 -9.39 7.77 0.75
C THR A 44 -9.02 6.36 0.28
N ALA A 45 -9.55 5.96 -0.88
CA ALA A 45 -9.25 4.71 -1.54
C ALA A 45 -8.95 4.97 -3.02
N TYR A 46 -7.79 4.50 -3.48
CA TYR A 46 -7.36 4.57 -4.86
C TYR A 46 -7.41 3.18 -5.48
N SER A 47 -7.83 3.10 -6.74
CA SER A 47 -7.86 1.81 -7.40
C SER A 47 -7.73 1.84 -8.92
N ASP A 48 -6.98 0.87 -9.44
CA ASP A 48 -6.81 0.65 -10.88
C ASP A 48 -7.37 -0.71 -11.29
N ALA A 49 -8.45 -0.69 -12.08
CA ALA A 49 -9.16 -1.90 -12.50
C ALA A 49 -8.93 -2.20 -13.99
N GLY A 50 -8.72 -3.47 -14.34
CA GLY A 50 -8.36 -3.89 -15.70
C GLY A 50 -6.96 -3.46 -16.14
N VAL A 51 -6.10 -3.07 -15.20
CA VAL A 51 -4.76 -2.54 -15.45
C VAL A 51 -3.70 -3.58 -15.12
N ALA A 52 -2.96 -4.02 -16.14
CA ALA A 52 -1.79 -4.88 -15.98
C ALA A 52 -0.71 -4.20 -15.11
N GLY A 53 0.18 -4.98 -14.48
CA GLY A 53 1.13 -4.45 -13.48
C GLY A 53 2.23 -3.54 -14.05
N ASP A 54 2.30 -3.47 -15.36
CA ASP A 54 3.17 -2.66 -16.23
C ASP A 54 2.37 -1.64 -17.06
N GLY A 55 1.03 -1.65 -16.96
CA GLY A 55 0.15 -0.71 -17.65
C GLY A 55 0.07 0.65 -16.95
N GLU A 56 -0.65 1.59 -17.57
CA GLU A 56 -0.91 2.89 -16.95
C GLU A 56 -1.80 2.74 -15.72
N GLN A 57 -1.28 3.13 -14.56
CA GLN A 57 -1.95 3.10 -13.26
C GLN A 57 -2.32 4.53 -12.83
N PRO A 58 -3.39 5.13 -13.38
CA PRO A 58 -3.76 6.51 -13.09
C PRO A 58 -4.08 6.74 -11.61
N ALA A 59 -4.73 5.81 -10.92
CA ALA A 59 -5.05 5.97 -9.50
C ALA A 59 -3.79 5.89 -8.63
N LEU A 60 -2.82 5.05 -8.99
CA LEU A 60 -1.51 5.05 -8.33
C LEU A 60 -0.80 6.40 -8.49
N ARG A 61 -0.81 6.98 -9.70
CA ARG A 61 -0.21 8.29 -9.95
C ARG A 61 -0.88 9.37 -9.09
N GLN A 62 -2.21 9.39 -9.04
CA GLN A 62 -2.97 10.33 -8.20
C GLN A 62 -2.66 10.17 -6.70
N MET A 63 -2.50 8.93 -6.22
CA MET A 63 -2.11 8.66 -4.84
C MET A 63 -0.72 9.22 -4.52
N ILE A 64 0.26 9.01 -5.41
CA ILE A 64 1.63 9.51 -5.22
C ILE A 64 1.66 11.04 -5.28
N GLU A 65 0.84 11.65 -6.14
CA GLU A 65 0.69 13.11 -6.22
C GLU A 65 0.10 13.67 -4.92
N ALA A 66 -1.00 13.07 -4.41
CA ALA A 66 -1.59 13.46 -3.14
C ALA A 66 -0.61 13.29 -1.97
N ALA A 67 0.18 12.21 -1.96
CA ALA A 67 1.24 11.99 -0.98
C ALA A 67 2.36 13.05 -1.03
N SER A 68 2.56 13.70 -2.18
CA SER A 68 3.58 14.73 -2.37
C SER A 68 3.07 16.15 -2.08
N ALA A 69 1.76 16.32 -1.87
CA ALA A 69 1.16 17.62 -1.59
C ALA A 69 1.54 18.13 -0.20
N GLU A 70 1.67 19.45 -0.03
CA GLU A 70 1.99 20.08 1.26
C GLU A 70 0.99 19.71 2.37
N SER A 71 -0.29 19.53 2.01
CA SER A 71 -1.34 19.17 2.96
C SER A 71 -1.24 17.74 3.49
N LYS A 72 -0.48 16.86 2.83
CA LYS A 72 -0.28 15.43 3.14
C LYS A 72 -1.52 14.77 3.77
N PRO A 73 -2.55 14.45 2.97
CA PRO A 73 -3.87 14.07 3.51
C PRO A 73 -3.88 12.74 4.27
N PHE A 74 -2.81 11.95 4.23
CA PHE A 74 -2.65 10.69 4.93
C PHE A 74 -1.18 10.47 5.33
N ASP A 75 -0.95 9.64 6.34
CA ASP A 75 0.37 9.33 6.89
C ASP A 75 0.87 7.95 6.43
N ALA A 76 -0.02 7.13 5.86
CA ALA A 76 0.31 5.81 5.37
C ALA A 76 -0.59 5.39 4.20
N VAL A 77 -0.06 4.47 3.40
CA VAL A 77 -0.81 3.73 2.37
C VAL A 77 -0.88 2.27 2.78
N VAL A 78 -2.10 1.72 2.83
CA VAL A 78 -2.35 0.30 3.06
C VAL A 78 -2.58 -0.39 1.72
N VAL A 79 -1.82 -1.45 1.45
CA VAL A 79 -1.94 -2.27 0.24
C VAL A 79 -1.89 -3.75 0.59
N GLN A 80 -2.50 -4.59 -0.25
CA GLN A 80 -2.49 -6.03 -0.02
C GLN A 80 -1.07 -6.58 -0.01
N ASN A 81 -0.27 -6.21 -1.01
CA ASN A 81 1.13 -6.58 -1.18
C ASN A 81 1.81 -5.62 -2.18
N LEU A 82 3.15 -5.66 -2.28
CA LEU A 82 3.92 -4.77 -3.16
C LEU A 82 3.63 -4.96 -4.65
N ASP A 83 3.17 -6.14 -5.06
CA ASP A 83 2.81 -6.43 -6.46
C ASP A 83 1.64 -5.58 -6.95
N ARG A 84 0.88 -4.97 -6.01
CA ARG A 84 -0.14 -3.98 -6.35
C ARG A 84 0.47 -2.76 -7.01
N PHE A 85 1.63 -2.29 -6.57
CA PHE A 85 2.34 -1.16 -7.20
C PHE A 85 2.92 -1.54 -8.57
N SER A 86 3.58 -2.69 -8.68
CA SER A 86 4.06 -3.20 -9.97
C SER A 86 4.44 -4.67 -9.88
N ARG A 87 4.36 -5.38 -11.02
CA ARG A 87 4.94 -6.73 -11.14
C ARG A 87 6.47 -6.69 -11.28
N ASP A 88 7.04 -5.55 -11.65
CA ASP A 88 8.48 -5.37 -11.64
C ASP A 88 8.94 -5.00 -10.22
N LYS A 89 9.79 -5.86 -9.63
CA LYS A 89 10.23 -5.75 -8.23
C LYS A 89 10.96 -4.42 -7.98
N ARG A 90 11.77 -3.99 -8.93
CA ARG A 90 12.55 -2.75 -8.82
C ARG A 90 11.61 -1.54 -8.78
N THR A 91 10.65 -1.48 -9.70
CA THR A 91 9.62 -0.45 -9.75
C THR A 91 8.81 -0.40 -8.46
N ALA A 92 8.33 -1.55 -7.98
CA ALA A 92 7.57 -1.62 -6.73
C ALA A 92 8.38 -1.12 -5.53
N PHE A 93 9.66 -1.48 -5.43
CA PHE A 93 10.56 -1.01 -4.39
C PHE A 93 10.86 0.49 -4.47
N LEU A 94 11.04 1.04 -5.69
CA LEU A 94 11.24 2.47 -5.89
C LEU A 94 10.02 3.29 -5.48
N ILE A 95 8.80 2.80 -5.75
CA ILE A 95 7.57 3.45 -5.28
C ILE A 95 7.48 3.42 -3.76
N ASP A 96 7.78 2.27 -3.15
CA ASP A 96 7.82 2.11 -1.69
C ASP A 96 8.81 3.08 -1.04
N ALA A 97 10.04 3.16 -1.57
CA ALA A 97 11.07 4.10 -1.10
C ALA A 97 10.65 5.56 -1.28
N LYS A 98 10.09 5.92 -2.45
CA LYS A 98 9.60 7.29 -2.70
C LYS A 98 8.55 7.71 -1.69
N LEU A 99 7.60 6.83 -1.36
CA LEU A 99 6.57 7.13 -0.35
C LEU A 99 7.22 7.35 1.03
N PHE A 100 8.21 6.54 1.40
CA PHE A 100 8.95 6.74 2.64
C PHE A 100 9.65 8.11 2.69
N ASP A 101 10.33 8.50 1.62
CA ASP A 101 11.02 9.80 1.53
C ASP A 101 10.04 10.99 1.66
N LEU A 102 8.76 10.78 1.29
CA LEU A 102 7.69 11.75 1.48
C LEU A 102 7.11 11.75 2.91
N GLY A 103 7.57 10.86 3.79
CA GLY A 103 7.02 10.66 5.13
C GLY A 103 5.73 9.84 5.13
N ILE A 104 5.53 8.99 4.12
CA ILE A 104 4.37 8.11 3.99
C ILE A 104 4.80 6.67 4.21
N ASP A 105 4.25 6.05 5.25
CA ASP A 105 4.52 4.64 5.54
C ASP A 105 3.73 3.72 4.58
N VAL A 106 4.31 2.59 4.20
CA VAL A 106 3.63 1.59 3.38
C VAL A 106 3.37 0.35 4.22
N VAL A 107 2.09 0.07 4.42
CA VAL A 107 1.60 -1.04 5.22
C VAL A 107 1.14 -2.16 4.30
N LEU A 108 1.77 -3.32 4.43
CA LEU A 108 1.43 -4.52 3.69
C LEU A 108 0.49 -5.38 4.55
N VAL A 109 -0.69 -5.69 4.04
CA VAL A 109 -1.61 -6.64 4.72
C VAL A 109 -1.08 -8.07 4.63
N SER A 110 -0.43 -8.40 3.52
CA SER A 110 0.25 -9.67 3.30
C SER A 110 1.62 -9.46 2.68
N VAL A 111 2.58 -10.28 3.10
CA VAL A 111 3.81 -10.49 2.32
C VAL A 111 3.45 -11.46 1.19
N ASN A 112 3.94 -11.22 -0.03
CA ASN A 112 3.67 -12.08 -1.19
C ASN A 112 4.94 -12.77 -1.70
N ASP A 113 4.77 -13.72 -2.62
CA ASP A 113 5.79 -14.55 -3.28
C ASP A 113 6.90 -13.77 -4.02
N MET A 114 6.75 -12.45 -4.20
CA MET A 114 7.85 -11.63 -4.75
C MET A 114 9.05 -11.53 -3.80
N PHE A 115 8.82 -11.72 -2.50
CA PHE A 115 9.89 -11.90 -1.53
C PHE A 115 10.30 -13.38 -1.47
N PRO A 116 11.61 -13.69 -1.49
CA PRO A 116 12.10 -15.03 -1.15
C PRO A 116 11.39 -15.54 0.11
N ALA A 117 11.01 -16.82 0.13
CA ALA A 117 10.25 -17.42 1.22
C ALA A 117 10.95 -17.22 2.58
N GLU A 118 12.28 -17.11 2.56
CA GLU A 118 13.13 -16.77 3.70
C GLU A 118 12.76 -15.41 4.28
N LEU A 119 12.57 -14.39 3.44
CA LEU A 119 12.21 -13.02 3.85
C LEU A 119 10.77 -12.92 4.37
N GLN A 120 9.88 -13.81 3.93
CA GLN A 120 8.48 -13.84 4.42
C GLN A 120 8.39 -14.21 5.91
N ARG A 121 9.38 -14.94 6.43
CA ARG A 121 9.48 -15.33 7.85
C ARG A 121 10.62 -14.62 8.58
N ASP A 122 11.34 -13.75 7.89
CA ASP A 122 12.55 -13.12 8.41
C ASP A 122 12.20 -12.06 9.46
N PRO A 123 12.63 -12.23 10.72
CA PRO A 123 12.44 -11.25 11.78
C PRO A 123 13.06 -9.89 11.45
N LEU A 124 14.12 -9.84 10.64
CA LEU A 124 14.76 -8.60 10.21
C LEU A 124 13.85 -7.78 9.31
N TRP A 125 13.02 -8.41 8.47
CA TRP A 125 12.06 -7.68 7.63
C TRP A 125 10.92 -7.08 8.44
N GLN A 126 10.44 -7.81 9.44
CA GLN A 126 9.45 -7.30 10.38
C GLN A 126 10.02 -6.12 11.17
N GLU A 127 11.25 -6.26 11.66
CA GLU A 127 11.92 -5.20 12.40
C GLU A 127 12.25 -4.00 11.49
N LEU A 128 12.70 -4.21 10.24
CA LEU A 128 12.92 -3.15 9.27
C LEU A 128 11.63 -2.35 9.01
N ARG A 129 10.50 -3.04 8.80
CA ARG A 129 9.19 -2.40 8.62
C ARG A 129 8.76 -1.65 9.88
N ARG A 130 9.00 -2.22 11.06
CA ARG A 130 8.73 -1.57 12.35
C ARG A 130 9.56 -0.30 12.53
N LEU A 131 10.87 -0.37 12.30
CA LEU A 131 11.80 0.75 12.39
C LEU A 131 11.44 1.82 11.37
N ARG A 132 11.11 1.44 10.14
CA ARG A 132 10.62 2.37 9.11
C ARG A 132 9.36 3.10 9.57
N ALA A 133 8.39 2.38 10.13
CA ALA A 133 7.18 2.98 10.67
C ALA A 133 7.45 3.90 11.89
N GLN A 134 8.52 3.67 12.64
CA GLN A 134 8.99 4.58 13.70
C GLN A 134 9.63 5.83 13.11
N LEU A 135 10.54 5.68 12.15
CA LEU A 135 11.21 6.80 11.49
C LEU A 135 10.21 7.77 10.83
N VAL A 136 9.17 7.26 10.18
CA VAL A 136 8.10 8.12 9.63
C VAL A 136 7.32 8.86 10.73
N ARG A 137 7.17 8.29 11.92
CA ARG A 137 6.48 8.96 13.05
C ARG A 137 7.31 10.06 13.69
N ASP A 138 8.63 9.92 13.64
CA ASP A 138 9.57 10.80 14.34
C ASP A 138 10.08 11.95 13.44
N ALA A 139 9.75 11.93 12.14
CA ALA A 139 10.11 12.92 11.12
C ALA A 139 9.03 14.00 10.96
#